data_AF-A0A8T6XWU0-F1
#
_entry.id   AF-A0A8T6XWU0-F1
#
_cell.length_a   1.000
_cell.length_b   1.000
_cell.length_c   1.000
_cell.angle_alpha   90.00
_cell.angle_beta   90.00
_cell.angle_gamma   90.00
#
_symmetry.space_group_name_H-M   'P 1'
#
loop_
_entity.id
_entity.type
_entity.pdbx_description
1 polymer ?
#
loop_
_entity_poly.entity_id
_entity_poly.type
_entity_poly.pdbx_seq_one_letter_code
_entity_poly.pdbx_strand_id
1 'polypeptide(L)'
;AVVATTRGIPTDAVVTGDGVWNLVLDQRSGSLDLPSNEASILDVLAAGSRVYADAESLEERDIGLDDIVDGVTVLPFAEVVDILLGHDAVFPYCGGF
;
A
#
# COMPACT_ATOMS: atom_id res chain seq x y z
N ALA A 1 7.29 -3.67 6.03
CA ALA A 1 7.90 -4.16 4.79
C ALA A 1 9.42 -3.95 4.78
N VAL A 2 9.95 -2.74 4.53
CA VAL A 2 11.41 -2.48 4.35
C VAL A 2 12.34 -3.17 5.37
N VAL A 3 12.07 -3.04 6.66
CA VAL A 3 12.90 -3.67 7.72
C VAL A 3 12.84 -5.21 7.67
N ALA A 4 11.70 -5.80 7.32
CA ALA A 4 11.57 -7.25 7.17
C ALA A 4 12.31 -7.73 5.91
N THR A 5 12.16 -7.01 4.79
CA THR A 5 12.82 -7.32 3.52
C THR A 5 14.34 -7.26 3.64
N THR A 6 14.88 -6.26 4.35
CA THR A 6 16.34 -6.16 4.64
C THR A 6 16.87 -7.28 5.54
N ARG A 7 15.99 -8.01 6.23
CA ARG A 7 16.33 -9.21 7.01
C ARG A 7 16.10 -10.51 6.24
N GLY A 8 15.79 -10.43 4.95
CA GLY A 8 15.52 -11.58 4.10
C GLY A 8 14.17 -12.25 4.36
N ILE A 9 13.22 -11.53 4.98
CA ILE A 9 11.86 -12.02 5.20
C ILE A 9 10.99 -11.48 4.06
N PRO A 10 10.49 -12.36 3.15
CA PRO A 10 9.56 -11.95 2.11
C PRO A 10 8.34 -11.28 2.75
N THR A 11 8.03 -10.07 2.32
CA THR A 11 6.95 -9.27 2.89
C THR A 11 6.27 -8.52 1.78
N ASP A 12 4.96 -8.67 1.67
CA ASP A 12 4.13 -7.86 0.81
C ASP A 12 3.33 -6.85 1.65
N ALA A 13 2.86 -5.78 1.01
CA ALA A 13 1.97 -4.80 1.60
C ALA A 13 0.60 -4.89 0.92
N VAL A 14 -0.46 -4.89 1.73
CA VAL A 14 -1.85 -4.84 1.28
C VAL A 14 -2.46 -3.55 1.83
N VAL A 15 -3.10 -2.78 0.95
CA VAL A 15 -3.70 -1.49 1.27
C VAL A 15 -5.18 -1.57 0.94
N THR A 16 -6.03 -1.37 1.97
CA THR A 16 -7.49 -1.47 1.83
C THR A 16 -8.23 -0.38 2.58
N GLY A 17 -9.50 -0.16 2.25
CA GLY A 17 -10.34 0.87 2.86
C GLY A 17 -9.70 2.25 2.72
N ASP A 18 -9.69 3.06 3.80
CA ASP A 18 -9.03 4.38 3.79
C ASP A 18 -7.51 4.32 3.63
N GLY A 19 -6.91 3.13 3.70
CA GLY A 19 -5.51 2.93 3.41
C GLY A 19 -5.13 3.39 2.00
N VAL A 20 -6.05 3.32 1.03
CA VAL A 20 -5.75 3.64 -0.38
C VAL A 20 -5.34 5.10 -0.59
N TRP A 21 -5.71 6.02 0.32
CA TRP A 21 -5.24 7.40 0.30
C TRP A 21 -3.71 7.54 0.43
N ASN A 22 -3.05 6.52 1.00
CA ASN A 22 -1.58 6.52 1.09
C ASN A 22 -0.90 6.31 -0.27
N LEU A 23 -1.64 5.84 -1.28
CA LEU A 23 -1.13 5.51 -2.60
C LEU A 23 -1.23 6.67 -3.59
N VAL A 24 -1.97 7.73 -3.25
CA VAL A 24 -2.21 8.85 -4.17
C VAL A 24 -0.93 9.61 -4.47
N LEU A 25 -0.73 9.98 -5.73
CA LEU A 25 0.41 10.76 -6.24
C LEU A 25 0.36 12.23 -5.81
N ASP A 26 1.48 12.93 -6.01
CA ASP A 26 1.62 14.38 -5.85
C ASP A 26 1.25 14.88 -4.44
N GLN A 27 1.51 14.07 -3.41
CA GLN A 27 1.23 14.45 -2.03
C GLN A 27 2.12 15.60 -1.58
N ARG A 28 1.50 16.70 -1.12
CA ARG A 28 2.19 17.93 -0.68
C ARG A 28 2.38 17.99 0.83
N SER A 29 2.98 16.95 1.42
CA SER A 29 3.18 16.82 2.88
C SER A 29 4.19 17.84 3.46
N GLY A 30 5.01 18.47 2.61
CA GLY A 30 6.05 19.42 3.05
C GLY A 30 5.52 20.64 3.80
N SER A 31 4.25 21.03 3.57
CA SER A 31 3.61 22.10 4.35
C SER A 31 3.28 21.71 5.80
N LEU A 32 3.34 20.41 6.11
CA LEU A 32 3.05 19.83 7.42
C LEU A 32 4.32 19.37 8.15
N ASP A 33 5.51 19.55 7.55
CA ASP A 33 6.79 19.00 8.05
C ASP A 33 6.75 17.47 8.31
N LEU A 34 5.92 16.75 7.55
CA LEU A 34 5.75 15.31 7.64
C LEU A 34 6.29 14.58 6.40
N PRO A 35 6.76 13.33 6.55
CA PRO A 35 7.17 12.51 5.41
C PRO A 35 5.99 12.27 4.45
N SER A 36 6.31 12.08 3.18
CA SER A 36 5.33 11.74 2.14
C SER A 36 4.99 10.25 2.19
N ASN A 37 3.71 9.90 2.13
CA ASN A 37 3.31 8.50 2.04
C ASN A 37 3.67 7.92 0.67
N GLU A 38 3.54 8.71 -0.40
CA GLU A 38 4.01 8.35 -1.74
C GLU A 38 5.48 7.92 -1.73
N ALA A 39 6.36 8.74 -1.11
CA ALA A 39 7.78 8.39 -0.97
C ALA A 39 7.99 7.09 -0.17
N SER A 40 7.18 6.88 0.88
CA SER A 40 7.24 5.67 1.69
C SER A 40 6.79 4.42 0.91
N ILE A 41 5.80 4.53 0.02
CA ILE A 41 5.37 3.44 -0.87
C ILE A 41 6.46 3.12 -1.90
N LEU A 42 7.09 4.14 -2.48
CA LEU A 42 8.22 3.97 -3.40
C LEU A 42 9.40 3.25 -2.72
N ASP A 43 9.71 3.56 -1.47
CA ASP A 43 10.75 2.85 -0.70
C ASP A 43 10.40 1.37 -0.48
N VAL A 44 9.12 1.05 -0.23
CA VAL A 44 8.65 -0.34 -0.09
C VAL A 44 8.81 -1.12 -1.38
N LEU A 45 8.44 -0.53 -2.52
CA LEU A 45 8.61 -1.10 -3.86
C LEU A 45 10.10 -1.28 -4.20
N ALA A 46 10.93 -0.26 -3.96
CA ALA A 46 12.37 -0.30 -4.21
C ALA A 46 13.09 -1.35 -3.35
N ALA A 47 12.59 -1.63 -2.15
CA ALA A 47 13.09 -2.72 -1.32
C ALA A 47 12.77 -4.13 -1.89
N GLY A 48 11.94 -4.23 -2.92
CA GLY A 48 11.54 -5.48 -3.57
C GLY A 48 10.27 -6.13 -3.01
N SER A 49 9.51 -5.39 -2.20
CA SER A 49 8.22 -5.85 -1.69
C SER A 49 7.13 -5.57 -2.73
N ARG A 50 6.10 -6.41 -2.81
CA ARG A 50 4.93 -6.09 -3.63
C ARG A 50 3.95 -5.24 -2.83
N VAL A 51 3.25 -4.34 -3.51
CA VAL A 51 2.18 -3.54 -2.92
C VAL A 51 0.90 -3.82 -3.67
N TYR A 52 -0.13 -4.25 -2.94
CA TYR A 52 -1.45 -4.58 -3.45
C TYR A 52 -2.48 -3.60 -2.91
N ALA A 53 -3.44 -3.20 -3.75
CA ALA A 53 -4.59 -2.41 -3.35
C ALA A 53 -5.89 -3.09 -3.80
N ASP A 54 -6.95 -3.04 -3.00
CA ASP A 54 -8.26 -3.51 -3.46
C ASP A 54 -8.95 -2.47 -4.35
N ALA A 55 -9.50 -2.94 -5.46
CA ALA A 55 -10.13 -2.10 -6.48
C ALA A 55 -11.38 -1.40 -5.94
N GLU A 56 -12.16 -2.09 -5.12
CA GLU A 56 -13.42 -1.61 -4.57
C GLU A 56 -13.20 -0.37 -3.69
N SER A 57 -12.16 -0.36 -2.84
CA SER A 57 -11.85 0.80 -2.00
C SER A 57 -11.41 2.02 -2.79
N LEU A 58 -10.72 1.83 -3.93
CA LEU A 58 -10.36 2.90 -4.86
C LEU A 58 -11.61 3.45 -5.56
N GLU A 59 -12.48 2.57 -6.06
CA GLU A 59 -13.73 2.93 -6.72
C GLU A 59 -14.66 3.72 -5.79
N GLU A 60 -14.85 3.27 -4.55
CA GLU A 60 -15.66 3.96 -3.53
C GLU A 60 -15.19 5.39 -3.22
N ARG A 61 -13.93 5.70 -3.50
CA ARG A 61 -13.28 6.98 -3.19
C ARG A 61 -13.00 7.83 -4.44
N ASP A 62 -13.48 7.38 -5.61
CA ASP A 62 -13.23 8.02 -6.91
C ASP A 62 -11.72 8.22 -7.21
N ILE A 63 -10.86 7.27 -6.81
CA ILE A 63 -9.42 7.30 -7.08
C ILE A 63 -9.13 6.46 -8.32
N GLY A 64 -8.63 7.09 -9.38
CA GLY A 64 -8.24 6.43 -10.61
C GLY A 64 -6.89 5.72 -10.51
N LEU A 65 -6.67 4.76 -11.41
CA LEU A 65 -5.37 4.07 -11.51
C LEU A 65 -4.22 5.02 -11.90
N ASP A 66 -4.54 6.08 -12.65
CA ASP A 66 -3.57 7.10 -13.03
C ASP A 66 -3.25 8.08 -11.88
N ASP A 67 -3.99 8.01 -10.77
CA ASP A 67 -3.82 8.86 -9.59
C ASP A 67 -2.94 8.22 -8.51
N ILE A 68 -2.51 6.96 -8.68
CA ILE A 68 -1.76 6.20 -7.67
C ILE A 68 -0.33 5.89 -8.08
N VAL A 69 0.53 5.58 -7.10
CA VAL A 69 1.93 5.23 -7.31
C VAL A 69 2.10 4.08 -8.31
N ASP A 70 2.93 4.30 -9.32
CA ASP A 70 3.34 3.27 -10.28
C ASP A 70 3.93 2.03 -9.58
N GLY A 71 3.55 0.85 -10.06
CA GLY A 71 4.03 -0.43 -9.52
C GLY A 71 3.15 -1.03 -8.41
N VAL A 72 2.14 -0.30 -7.93
CA VAL A 72 1.05 -0.88 -7.14
C VAL A 72 0.21 -1.80 -8.03
N THR A 73 -0.07 -3.01 -7.53
CA THR A 73 -0.98 -3.96 -8.20
C THR A 73 -2.38 -3.81 -7.64
N VAL A 74 -3.33 -3.39 -8.47
CA VAL A 74 -4.75 -3.28 -8.07
C VAL A 74 -5.47 -4.56 -8.42
N LEU A 75 -6.18 -5.13 -7.44
CA LEU A 75 -6.87 -6.42 -7.54
C LEU A 75 -8.29 -6.34 -6.98
N PRO A 76 -9.22 -7.21 -7.40
CA PRO A 76 -10.48 -7.39 -6.69
C PRO A 76 -10.25 -7.81 -5.24
N PHE A 77 -11.15 -7.42 -4.33
CA PHE A 77 -11.02 -7.71 -2.90
C PHE A 77 -10.86 -9.21 -2.59
N ALA A 78 -11.52 -10.08 -3.36
CA ALA A 78 -11.38 -11.53 -3.21
C ALA A 78 -9.94 -12.03 -3.43
N GLU A 79 -9.22 -11.47 -4.42
CA GLU A 79 -7.82 -11.84 -4.68
C GLU A 79 -6.87 -11.28 -3.62
N VAL A 80 -7.20 -10.11 -3.05
CA VAL A 80 -6.49 -9.57 -1.88
C VAL A 80 -6.61 -10.51 -0.68
N VAL A 81 -7.81 -11.07 -0.45
CA VAL A 81 -8.03 -12.07 0.61
C VAL A 81 -7.18 -13.32 0.37
N ASP A 82 -7.08 -13.81 -0.86
CA ASP A 82 -6.24 -14.96 -1.20
C ASP A 82 -4.75 -14.70 -0.92
N ILE A 83 -4.26 -13.49 -1.21
CA ILE A 83 -2.90 -13.07 -0.86
C ILE A 83 -2.67 -13.11 0.65
N LEU A 84 -3.61 -12.56 1.43
CA LEU A 84 -3.51 -12.54 2.90
C LEU A 84 -3.50 -13.96 3.48
N LEU A 85 -4.34 -14.85 2.97
CA LEU A 85 -4.40 -16.25 3.41
C LEU A 85 -3.18 -17.07 2.97
N GLY A 86 -2.46 -16.63 1.93
CA GLY A 86 -1.21 -17.24 1.49
C GLY A 86 0.01 -16.90 2.34
N HIS A 87 -0.10 -15.96 3.28
CA HIS A 87 1.00 -15.55 4.16
C HIS A 87 0.94 -16.29 5.51
N ASP A 88 2.11 -16.61 6.08
CA ASP A 88 2.22 -17.24 7.40
C ASP A 88 1.77 -16.32 8.55
N ALA A 89 1.86 -15.01 8.34
CA ALA A 89 1.50 -14.00 9.33
C ALA A 89 0.99 -12.73 8.64
N VAL A 90 -0.04 -12.13 9.24
CA VAL A 90 -0.59 -10.83 8.81
C VAL A 90 -0.46 -9.86 9.98
N PHE A 91 0.13 -8.69 9.71
CA PHE A 91 0.25 -7.60 10.67
C PHE A 91 -0.69 -6.47 10.26
N PRO A 92 -1.91 -6.43 10.82
CA PRO A 92 -2.84 -5.36 10.50
C PRO A 92 -2.28 -4.04 11.05
N TYR A 93 -2.14 -3.06 10.17
CA TYR A 93 -1.84 -1.69 10.56
C TYR A 93 -3.07 -0.84 10.28
N CYS A 94 -3.85 -0.58 11.32
CA CYS A 94 -4.97 0.34 11.28
C CYS A 94 -4.46 1.66 11.86
N GLY A 95 -4.47 2.74 11.07
CA GLY A 95 -4.32 4.08 11.63
C GLY A 95 -5.45 4.31 12.62
N GLY A 96 -5.14 4.42 13.90
CA GLY A 96 -6.11 4.84 14.91
C GLY A 96 -6.55 6.27 14.58
N PHE A 97 -7.84 6.45 14.36
CA PHE A 97 -8.48 7.77 14.37
C PHE A 97 -8.25 8.47 15.70
#